data_AF-A0A7Y7Y288-F1
#
_entry.id   AF-A0A7Y7Y288-F1
#
_cell.length_a   1.000
_cell.length_b   1.000
_cell.length_c   1.000
_cell.angle_alpha   90.00
_cell.angle_beta   90.00
_cell.angle_gamma   90.00
#
_symmetry.space_group_name_H-M   'P 1'
#
loop_
_entity.id
_entity.type
_entity.pdbx_description
1 polymer ?
#
loop_
_entity_poly.entity_id
_entity_poly.type
_entity_poly.pdbx_seq_one_letter_code
_entity_poly.pdbx_strand_id
1 'polypeptide(L)'
;MKSKDKTINYKLAEDREKDLKLALYRIQKCRAHTGETKVTIAAVAREAGVSTALIHNYYPGIAEAIREAQGLSSRTKRDMKHQDLIAERMKSAAYRREIQELRVKVANLASVNEVLLDENRVLKAKMNDRKVIDLASRKPHG
;
A
#
# COMPACT_ATOMS: atom_id res chain seq x y z
N MET A 1 -46.15 -32.40 41.71
CA MET A 1 -45.16 -31.60 40.97
C MET A 1 -44.20 -32.56 40.29
N LYS A 2 -44.18 -32.66 38.96
CA LYS A 2 -43.27 -33.57 38.24
C LYS A 2 -41.99 -32.81 37.90
N SER A 3 -40.86 -33.26 38.44
CA SER A 3 -39.52 -32.80 38.07
C SER A 3 -39.27 -33.13 36.60
N LYS A 4 -39.02 -32.12 35.77
CA LYS A 4 -38.55 -32.31 34.39
C LYS A 4 -37.08 -32.71 34.47
N ASP A 5 -36.79 -33.99 34.28
CA ASP A 5 -35.43 -34.46 34.02
C ASP A 5 -34.94 -33.81 32.73
N LYS A 6 -34.19 -32.72 32.89
CA LYS A 6 -33.51 -32.04 31.79
C LYS A 6 -32.27 -32.87 31.50
N THR A 7 -32.39 -33.84 30.59
CA THR A 7 -31.25 -34.59 30.08
C THR A 7 -30.27 -33.62 29.44
N ILE A 8 -29.17 -33.34 30.13
CA ILE A 8 -28.09 -32.49 29.61
C ILE A 8 -27.37 -33.32 28.56
N ASN A 9 -27.73 -33.13 27.29
CA ASN A 9 -27.13 -33.82 26.15
C ASN A 9 -25.72 -33.23 25.91
N TYR A 10 -24.75 -33.71 26.68
CA TYR A 10 -23.35 -33.29 26.60
C TYR A 10 -22.68 -33.99 25.41
N LYS A 11 -22.24 -33.20 24.42
CA LYS A 11 -21.41 -33.72 23.32
C LYS A 11 -20.05 -34.14 23.86
N LEU A 12 -19.51 -35.25 23.36
CA LEU A 12 -18.16 -35.68 23.67
C LEU A 12 -17.14 -34.59 23.25
N ALA A 13 -16.05 -34.46 24.01
CA ALA A 13 -15.06 -33.41 23.80
C ALA A 13 -14.46 -33.43 22.39
N GLU A 14 -14.24 -34.62 21.83
CA GLU A 14 -13.72 -34.83 20.48
C GLU A 14 -14.69 -34.37 19.38
N ASP A 15 -15.99 -34.66 19.53
CA ASP A 15 -17.00 -34.24 18.55
C ASP A 15 -17.17 -32.73 18.55
N ARG A 16 -17.05 -32.12 19.73
CA ARG A 16 -17.04 -30.66 19.85
C ARG A 16 -15.78 -30.04 19.24
N GLU A 17 -14.63 -30.69 19.35
CA GLU A 17 -13.40 -30.24 18.69
C GLU A 17 -13.54 -30.28 17.16
N LYS A 18 -14.15 -31.34 16.62
CA LYS A 18 -14.47 -31.46 15.18
C LYS A 18 -15.43 -30.37 14.73
N ASP A 19 -16.47 -30.08 15.52
CA ASP A 19 -17.43 -28.99 15.25
C ASP A 19 -16.73 -27.62 15.19
N LEU A 20 -15.81 -27.35 16.13
CA LEU A 20 -15.03 -26.10 16.17
C LEU A 20 -14.07 -25.97 14.97
N LYS A 21 -13.40 -27.06 14.60
CA LYS A 21 -12.56 -27.11 13.39
C LYS A 21 -13.40 -26.85 12.14
N LEU A 22 -14.58 -27.46 12.03
CA LEU A 22 -15.48 -27.25 10.91
C LEU A 22 -15.99 -25.80 10.84
N ALA A 23 -16.35 -25.19 11.97
CA ALA A 23 -16.74 -23.79 12.05
C ALA A 23 -15.61 -22.85 11.58
N LEU A 24 -14.37 -23.12 12.01
CA LEU A 24 -13.19 -22.39 11.53
C LEU A 24 -13.04 -22.47 9.99
N TYR A 25 -13.13 -23.68 9.42
CA TYR A 25 -13.04 -23.86 7.97
C TYR A 25 -14.18 -23.17 7.20
N ARG A 26 -15.41 -23.18 7.75
CA ARG A 26 -16.56 -22.49 7.16
C ARG A 26 -16.32 -20.99 7.07
N ILE A 27 -15.82 -20.36 8.14
CA ILE A 27 -15.49 -18.93 8.16
C ILE A 27 -14.35 -18.62 7.18
N GLN A 28 -13.30 -19.45 7.15
CA GLN A 28 -12.18 -19.28 6.20
C GLN A 28 -12.63 -19.33 4.74
N LYS A 29 -13.63 -20.16 4.41
CA LYS A 29 -14.19 -20.29 3.06
C LYS A 29 -15.37 -19.36 2.79
N CYS A 30 -15.65 -18.40 3.68
CA CYS A 30 -16.77 -17.45 3.59
C CYS A 30 -18.15 -18.14 3.46
N ARG A 31 -18.33 -19.31 4.09
CA ARG A 31 -19.58 -20.09 4.13
C ARG A 31 -20.13 -20.24 5.56
N ALA A 32 -19.85 -19.25 6.41
CA ALA A 32 -20.34 -19.23 7.78
C ALA A 32 -21.86 -18.99 7.79
N HIS A 33 -22.57 -19.71 8.65
CA HIS A 33 -24.02 -19.53 8.85
C HIS A 33 -24.33 -18.18 9.48
N THR A 34 -23.40 -17.63 10.28
CA THR A 34 -23.51 -16.31 10.91
C THR A 34 -23.19 -15.15 9.96
N GLY A 35 -22.71 -15.42 8.74
CA GLY A 35 -22.31 -14.38 7.78
C GLY A 35 -20.99 -13.68 8.14
N GLU A 36 -20.24 -14.19 9.11
CA GLU A 36 -18.95 -13.62 9.49
C GLU A 36 -17.85 -13.96 8.49
N THR A 37 -17.11 -12.93 8.08
CA THR A 37 -16.01 -13.05 7.10
C THR A 37 -14.64 -13.07 7.75
N LYS A 38 -14.51 -12.65 9.01
CA LYS A 38 -13.23 -12.57 9.72
C LYS A 38 -13.07 -13.76 10.65
N VAL A 39 -11.97 -14.49 10.49
CA VAL A 39 -11.57 -15.57 11.39
C VAL A 39 -11.13 -14.96 12.73
N THR A 40 -12.05 -14.94 13.69
CA THR A 40 -11.79 -14.52 15.08
C THR A 40 -12.36 -15.55 16.05
N ILE A 41 -11.86 -15.56 17.28
CA ILE A 41 -12.32 -16.54 18.28
C ILE A 41 -13.81 -16.34 18.61
N ALA A 42 -14.28 -15.08 18.64
CA ALA A 42 -15.69 -14.76 18.80
C ALA A 42 -16.53 -15.24 17.60
N ALA A 43 -16.01 -15.12 16.37
CA ALA A 43 -16.69 -15.61 15.17
C ALA A 43 -16.88 -17.13 15.20
N VAL A 44 -15.81 -17.85 15.51
CA VAL A 44 -15.84 -19.33 15.60
C VAL A 44 -16.76 -19.78 16.73
N ALA A 45 -16.73 -19.09 17.87
CA ALA A 45 -17.63 -19.37 18.98
C ALA A 45 -19.11 -19.20 18.61
N ARG A 46 -19.46 -18.10 17.92
CA ARG A 46 -20.83 -17.85 17.46
C ARG A 46 -21.29 -18.86 16.40
N GLU A 47 -20.42 -19.21 15.46
CA GLU A 47 -20.71 -20.21 14.42
C GLU A 47 -20.92 -21.61 15.01
N ALA A 48 -20.14 -21.99 16.03
CA ALA A 48 -20.26 -23.28 16.71
C ALA A 48 -21.28 -23.29 17.87
N GLY A 49 -21.87 -22.14 18.20
CA GLY A 49 -22.83 -22.01 19.30
C GLY A 49 -22.24 -22.23 20.70
N VAL A 50 -20.95 -21.92 20.88
CA VAL A 50 -20.25 -22.06 22.18
C VAL A 50 -19.84 -20.71 22.74
N SER A 51 -19.48 -20.67 24.03
CA SER A 51 -18.88 -19.47 24.63
C SER A 51 -17.43 -19.31 24.19
N THR A 52 -16.96 -18.07 24.08
CA THR A 52 -15.56 -17.76 23.77
C THR A 52 -14.61 -18.32 24.82
N ALA A 53 -15.00 -18.24 26.10
CA ALA A 53 -14.23 -18.78 27.23
C ALA A 53 -13.96 -20.29 27.09
N LEU A 54 -14.90 -21.06 26.53
CA LEU A 54 -14.73 -22.49 26.34
C LEU A 54 -13.61 -22.79 25.34
N ILE A 55 -13.48 -22.01 24.26
CA ILE A 55 -12.39 -22.17 23.29
C ILE A 55 -11.04 -21.79 23.93
N HIS A 56 -11.01 -20.69 24.66
CA HIS A 56 -9.77 -20.22 25.31
C HIS A 56 -9.25 -21.18 26.40
N ASN A 57 -10.15 -21.79 27.18
CA ASN A 57 -9.78 -22.59 28.35
C ASN A 57 -9.63 -24.08 28.04
N TYR A 58 -10.53 -24.66 27.24
CA TYR A 58 -10.58 -26.11 27.00
C TYR A 58 -9.98 -26.52 25.66
N TYR A 59 -9.83 -25.60 24.70
CA TYR A 59 -9.34 -25.91 23.35
C TYR A 59 -8.21 -24.96 22.92
N PRO A 60 -7.08 -24.91 23.65
CA PRO A 60 -5.99 -23.97 23.36
C PRO A 60 -5.40 -24.13 21.95
N GLY A 61 -5.28 -25.37 21.45
CA GLY A 61 -4.76 -25.62 20.09
C GLY A 61 -5.63 -25.03 18.98
N ILE A 62 -6.97 -25.02 19.16
CA ILE A 62 -7.88 -24.35 18.21
C ILE A 62 -7.74 -22.83 18.33
N ALA A 63 -7.60 -22.31 19.55
CA ALA A 63 -7.40 -20.87 19.77
C ALA A 63 -6.11 -20.36 19.11
N GLU A 64 -5.05 -21.17 19.13
CA GLU A 64 -3.79 -20.88 18.42
C GLU A 64 -3.98 -20.92 16.91
N ALA A 65 -4.60 -21.96 16.36
CA ALA A 65 -4.89 -22.03 14.92
C ALA A 65 -5.71 -20.84 14.41
N ILE A 66 -6.69 -20.37 15.20
CA ILE A 66 -7.47 -19.15 14.89
C ILE A 66 -6.56 -17.91 14.88
N ARG A 67 -5.69 -17.77 15.88
CA ARG A 67 -4.76 -16.64 15.98
C ARG A 67 -3.72 -16.63 14.86
N GLU A 68 -3.22 -17.79 14.47
CA GLU A 68 -2.32 -17.94 13.33
C GLU A 68 -3.01 -17.56 12.03
N ALA A 69 -4.20 -18.10 11.77
CA ALA A 69 -4.98 -17.74 10.58
C ALA A 69 -5.29 -16.23 10.51
N GLN A 70 -5.63 -15.63 11.64
CA GLN A 70 -5.85 -14.19 11.76
C GLN A 70 -4.53 -13.42 11.54
N GLY A 71 -3.44 -13.86 12.16
CA GLY A 71 -2.12 -13.24 12.13
C GLY A 71 -1.45 -13.27 10.77
N LEU A 72 -1.54 -14.38 10.04
CA LEU A 72 -1.08 -14.51 8.66
C LEU A 72 -1.77 -13.47 7.78
N SER A 73 -3.10 -13.36 7.86
CA SER A 73 -3.84 -12.37 7.07
C SER A 73 -3.47 -10.92 7.40
N SER A 74 -3.12 -10.62 8.65
CA SER A 74 -2.70 -9.28 9.06
C SER A 74 -1.26 -8.96 8.69
N ARG A 75 -0.34 -9.93 8.78
CA ARG A 75 1.08 -9.76 8.42
C ARG A 75 1.22 -9.61 6.91
N THR A 76 0.62 -10.50 6.12
CA THR A 76 0.62 -10.40 4.65
C THR A 76 0.09 -9.04 4.17
N LYS A 77 -1.03 -8.56 4.73
CA LYS A 77 -1.57 -7.23 4.37
C LYS A 77 -0.63 -6.08 4.74
N ARG A 78 0.08 -6.20 5.86
CA ARG A 78 1.04 -5.19 6.32
C ARG A 78 2.27 -5.17 5.42
N ASP A 79 2.80 -6.34 5.09
CA ASP A 79 3.99 -6.50 4.27
C ASP A 79 3.73 -6.02 2.85
N MET A 80 2.58 -6.36 2.25
CA MET A 80 2.14 -5.82 0.96
C MET A 80 2.10 -4.28 0.98
N LYS A 81 1.43 -3.68 1.97
CA LYS A 81 1.38 -2.21 2.10
C LYS A 81 2.76 -1.59 2.28
N HIS A 82 3.66 -2.27 2.97
CA HIS A 82 5.01 -1.78 3.18
C HIS A 82 5.82 -1.82 1.88
N GLN A 83 5.70 -2.89 1.10
CA GLN A 83 6.30 -3.02 -0.22
C GLN A 83 5.76 -1.94 -1.17
N ASP A 84 4.44 -1.73 -1.19
CA ASP A 84 3.81 -0.67 -2.00
C ASP A 84 4.34 0.72 -1.63
N LEU A 85 4.47 1.00 -0.33
CA LEU A 85 5.01 2.26 0.16
C LEU A 85 6.47 2.48 -0.27
N ILE A 86 7.29 1.43 -0.22
CA ILE A 86 8.68 1.49 -0.66
C ILE A 86 8.75 1.77 -2.17
N ALA A 87 7.95 1.04 -2.97
CA ALA A 87 7.90 1.21 -4.41
C ALA A 87 7.50 2.64 -4.80
N GLU A 88 6.46 3.21 -4.17
CA GLU A 88 6.03 4.58 -4.44
C GLU A 88 7.06 5.63 -3.99
N ARG A 89 7.77 5.39 -2.87
CA ARG A 89 8.87 6.26 -2.44
C ARG A 89 10.03 6.25 -3.43
N MET A 90 10.38 5.08 -3.97
CA MET A 90 11.43 4.96 -5.00
C MET A 90 11.05 5.68 -6.28
N LYS A 91 9.82 5.50 -6.78
CA LYS A 91 9.30 6.24 -7.95
C LYS A 91 9.34 7.74 -7.73
N SER A 92 8.84 8.19 -6.57
CA SER A 92 8.84 9.61 -6.21
C SER A 92 10.25 10.20 -6.16
N ALA A 93 11.24 9.44 -5.69
CA ALA A 93 12.63 9.88 -5.69
C ALA A 93 13.19 9.99 -7.11
N ALA A 94 12.86 9.03 -7.99
CA ALA A 94 13.26 9.09 -9.41
C ALA A 94 12.65 10.31 -10.12
N TYR A 95 11.34 10.52 -9.98
CA TYR A 95 10.66 11.68 -10.58
C TYR A 95 11.21 13.02 -10.10
N ARG A 96 11.58 13.13 -8.81
CA ARG A 96 12.22 14.35 -8.29
C ARG A 96 13.57 14.63 -8.95
N ARG A 97 14.39 13.60 -9.21
CA ARG A 97 15.65 13.76 -9.95
C ARG A 97 15.41 14.19 -11.39
N GLU A 98 14.47 13.53 -12.07
CA GLU A 98 14.10 13.86 -13.45
C GLU A 98 13.61 15.31 -13.58
N ILE A 99 12.75 15.77 -12.66
CA ILE A 99 12.29 17.16 -12.62
C ILE A 99 13.47 18.13 -12.44
N GLN A 100 14.44 17.79 -11.58
CA GLN A 100 15.60 18.63 -11.36
C GLN A 100 16.47 18.71 -12.63
N GLU A 101 16.74 17.58 -13.28
CA GLU A 101 17.49 17.54 -14.54
C GLU A 101 16.80 18.31 -15.66
N LEU A 102 15.49 18.14 -15.82
CA LEU A 102 14.69 18.86 -16.80
C LEU A 102 14.70 20.37 -16.54
N ARG A 103 14.61 20.79 -15.28
CA ARG A 103 14.69 22.22 -14.91
C ARG A 103 16.04 22.83 -15.28
N VAL A 104 17.14 22.11 -15.04
CA VAL A 104 18.48 22.57 -15.44
C VAL A 104 18.57 22.69 -16.96
N LYS A 105 18.09 21.69 -17.71
CA LYS A 105 18.06 21.73 -19.18
C LYS A 105 17.25 22.91 -19.70
N VAL A 106 16.07 23.17 -19.13
CA VAL A 106 15.22 24.31 -19.50
C VAL A 106 15.91 25.63 -19.21
N ALA A 107 16.55 25.78 -18.04
CA ALA A 107 17.29 27.01 -17.71
C ALA A 107 18.45 27.28 -18.69
N ASN A 108 19.20 26.22 -19.06
CA ASN A 108 20.28 26.33 -20.03
C ASN A 108 19.76 26.72 -21.42
N LEU A 109 18.68 26.09 -21.88
CA LEU A 109 18.05 26.43 -23.16
C LEU A 109 17.51 27.86 -23.17
N ALA A 110 16.90 28.32 -22.07
CA ALA A 110 16.43 29.69 -21.95
C ALA A 110 17.58 30.70 -22.05
N SER A 111 18.70 30.45 -21.37
CA SER A 111 19.89 31.31 -21.45
C SER A 111 20.47 31.38 -22.87
N VAL A 112 20.57 30.25 -23.56
CA VAL A 112 21.06 30.21 -24.94
C VAL A 112 20.10 30.93 -25.88
N ASN A 113 18.79 30.74 -25.69
CA ASN A 113 17.78 31.38 -26.51
C ASN A 113 17.80 32.90 -26.34
N GLU A 114 18.01 33.44 -25.13
CA GLU A 114 18.15 34.88 -24.92
C GLU A 114 19.34 35.45 -25.71
N VAL A 115 20.51 34.82 -25.63
CA VAL A 115 21.69 35.24 -26.40
C VAL A 115 21.41 35.20 -27.90
N LEU A 116 20.80 34.14 -28.40
CA LEU A 116 20.45 33.99 -29.81
C LEU A 116 19.39 34.99 -30.28
N LEU A 117 18.46 35.38 -29.41
CA LEU A 117 17.47 36.42 -29.70
C LEU A 117 18.13 37.79 -29.83
N ASP A 118 19.08 38.10 -28.95
CA ASP A 118 19.84 39.35 -29.03
C ASP A 118 20.74 39.39 -30.27
N GLU A 119 21.44 38.31 -30.59
CA GLU A 119 22.20 38.19 -31.84
C GLU A 119 21.30 38.37 -33.07
N ASN A 120 20.12 37.73 -33.08
CA ASN A 120 19.14 37.90 -34.16
C ASN A 120 18.65 39.34 -34.28
N ARG A 121 18.42 40.05 -33.16
CA ARG A 121 18.03 41.46 -33.18
C ARG A 121 19.13 42.32 -33.81
N VAL A 122 20.39 42.09 -33.43
CA VAL A 122 21.54 42.82 -33.99
C VAL A 122 21.67 42.54 -35.49
N LEU A 123 21.58 41.28 -35.91
CA LEU A 123 21.68 40.90 -37.32
C LEU A 123 20.53 41.49 -38.16
N LYS A 124 19.29 41.45 -37.65
CA LYS A 124 18.14 42.06 -38.31
C LYS A 124 18.28 43.58 -38.43
N ALA A 125 18.81 44.25 -37.40
CA ALA A 125 19.09 45.68 -37.46
C ALA A 125 20.14 46.01 -38.54
N LYS A 126 21.23 45.21 -38.63
CA LYS A 126 22.25 45.34 -39.68
C LYS A 126 21.69 45.10 -41.09
N MET A 127 20.77 44.15 -41.25
CA MET A 127 20.14 43.87 -42.55
C MET A 127 19.17 44.97 -42.99
N ASN A 128 18.43 45.57 -42.05
CA ASN A 128 17.39 46.55 -42.35
C ASN A 128 17.94 47.96 -42.61
N ASP A 129 19.13 48.30 -42.12
CA ASP A 129 19.69 49.65 -42.23
C ASP A 129 21.14 49.65 -42.76
N ARG A 130 21.34 50.21 -43.97
CA ARG A 130 22.61 50.18 -44.72
C ARG A 130 23.72 51.02 -44.05
N LYS A 131 23.38 51.84 -43.06
CA LYS A 131 24.30 52.73 -42.31
C LYS A 131 24.87 52.12 -41.03
N VAL A 132 24.42 50.94 -40.60
CA VAL A 132 24.93 50.28 -39.40
C VAL A 132 26.18 49.48 -39.75
N ILE A 133 27.33 49.84 -39.15
CA ILE A 133 28.66 49.27 -39.43
C ILE A 133 29.26 48.77 -38.11
N ASP A 134 29.89 47.58 -38.10
CA ASP A 134 30.60 47.08 -36.91
C ASP A 134 31.84 47.94 -36.60
N LEU A 135 31.92 48.43 -35.37
CA LEU A 135 33.13 49.06 -34.84
C LEU A 135 34.02 47.94 -34.27
N ALA A 136 35.14 47.66 -34.94
CA ALA A 136 36.08 46.64 -34.49
C ALA A 136 36.57 46.95 -33.08
N SER A 137 36.25 46.08 -32.11
CA SER A 137 36.73 46.22 -30.73
C SER A 137 38.25 46.05 -30.71
N ARG A 138 38.97 47.10 -30.30
CA ARG A 138 40.43 47.07 -30.10
C ARG A 138 40.83 45.87 -29.22
N LYS A 139 41.75 45.03 -29.72
CA LYS A 139 42.42 44.01 -28.89
C LYS A 139 43.07 44.68 -27.69
N PRO A 140 42.94 44.14 -26.46
CA PRO A 140 43.77 44.59 -25.35
C PRO A 140 45.21 44.17 -25.66
N HIS A 141 46.13 45.14 -25.61
CA HIS A 141 47.56 44.90 -25.72
C HIS A 141 48.09 44.41 -24.37
N GLY A 142 48.87 43.32 -24.40
CA GLY A 142 49.86 42.97 -23.37
C GLY A 142 49.32 42.27 -22.14
#